data_AF-A0A7K7VHR6-F1
#
_entry.id   AF-A0A7K7VHR6-F1
#
_cell.length_a   1.000
_cell.length_b   1.000
_cell.length_c   1.000
_cell.angle_alpha   90.00
_cell.angle_beta   90.00
_cell.angle_gamma   90.00
#
_symmetry.space_group_name_H-M   'P 1'
#
loop_
_entity.id
_entity.type
_entity.pdbx_description
1 polymer ?
#
loop_
_entity_poly.entity_id
_entity_poly.type
_entity_poly.pdbx_seq_one_letter_code
_entity_poly.pdbx_strand_id
1 'polypeptide(L)' 'AAAELERLGCACECLGGGRISHERDARRIHVYGYSVGFGRADHSVTTEKLRAKYPDYEVTWADEGY' A
#
# COMPACT_ATOMS: atom_id res chain seq x y z
N ALA A 1 -9.37 10.34 -4.94
CA ALA A 1 -9.49 9.31 -3.88
C ALA A 1 -10.63 9.61 -2.92
N ALA A 2 -10.46 10.36 -1.82
CA ALA A 2 -11.55 10.59 -0.85
C ALA A 2 -12.78 11.29 -1.49
N ALA A 3 -12.55 12.33 -2.29
CA ALA A 3 -13.62 13.06 -2.99
C ALA A 3 -14.45 12.20 -3.97
N GLU A 4 -13.89 11.11 -4.50
CA GLU A 4 -14.65 10.20 -5.38
C GLU A 4 -15.55 9.28 -4.56
N LEU A 5 -15.09 8.84 -3.39
CA LEU A 5 -15.85 8.00 -2.45
C LEU A 5 -16.95 8.79 -1.73
N GLU A 6 -16.71 10.06 -1.43
CA GLU A 6 -17.72 10.98 -0.87
C GLU A 6 -18.91 11.15 -1.82
N ARG A 7 -18.67 11.23 -3.14
CA ARG A 7 -19.74 11.28 -4.15
C ARG A 7 -20.60 10.02 -4.19
N LEU A 8 -20.07 8.90 -3.68
CA LEU A 8 -20.80 7.65 -3.52
C LEU A 8 -21.46 7.53 -2.12
N GLY A 9 -21.37 8.56 -1.28
CA GLY A 9 -21.92 8.58 0.08
C GLY A 9 -21.04 7.85 1.10
N CYS A 10 -19.78 7.55 0.78
CA CYS A 10 -18.85 6.91 1.70
C CYS A 10 -17.99 7.94 2.43
N ALA A 11 -17.82 7.76 3.74
CA ALA A 11 -16.79 8.47 4.51
C ALA A 11 -15.51 7.63 4.52
N CYS A 12 -14.35 8.29 4.42
CA CYS A 12 -13.05 7.62 4.38
C CYS A 12 -12.03 8.33 5.26
N GLU A 13 -11.13 7.55 5.85
CA GLU A 13 -10.03 8.03 6.66
C GLU A 13 -8.72 7.41 6.15
N CYS A 14 -7.65 8.21 6.11
CA CYS A 14 -6.32 7.71 5.78
C CYS A 14 -5.66 7.16 7.04
N LEU A 15 -5.53 5.83 7.12
CA LEU A 15 -4.94 5.13 8.27
C LEU A 15 -3.40 5.20 8.32
N GLY A 16 -2.77 5.79 7.31
CA GLY A 16 -1.32 5.86 7.16
C GLY A 16 -0.88 5.74 5.70
N GLY A 17 0.43 5.77 5.47
CA GLY A 17 0.98 5.53 4.13
C GLY A 17 2.41 5.00 4.17
N GLY A 18 3.01 4.94 2.99
CA GLY A 18 4.35 4.41 2.74
C GLY A 18 4.67 4.48 1.25
N ARG A 19 5.61 3.65 0.81
CA ARG A 19 6.08 3.52 -0.57
C ARG A 19 5.89 2.09 -1.06
N ILE A 20 5.83 1.98 -2.39
CA ILE A 20 5.81 0.70 -3.09
C ILE A 20 6.91 0.75 -4.15
N SER A 21 7.88 -0.17 -4.05
CA SER A 21 8.81 -0.47 -5.14
C SER A 21 8.23 -1.60 -5.97
N HIS A 22 8.16 -1.43 -7.28
CA HIS A 22 7.59 -2.41 -8.19
C HIS A 22 8.56 -2.71 -9.32
N GLU A 23 9.15 -3.91 -9.26
CA GLU A 23 10.07 -4.45 -10.25
C GLU A 23 9.29 -5.43 -11.14
N ARG A 24 8.72 -4.94 -12.25
CA ARG A 24 7.89 -5.77 -13.15
C ARG A 24 8.64 -6.98 -13.70
N ASP A 25 9.88 -6.78 -14.13
CA ASP A 25 10.66 -7.84 -14.78
C ASP A 25 10.98 -8.98 -13.83
N ALA A 26 11.22 -8.66 -12.55
CA ALA A 26 11.43 -9.64 -11.48
C ALA A 26 10.13 -10.14 -10.83
N ARG A 27 8.96 -9.61 -11.26
CA ARG A 27 7.66 -9.83 -10.62
C ARG A 27 7.69 -9.63 -9.11
N ARG A 28 8.36 -8.56 -8.65
CA ARG A 28 8.49 -8.24 -7.22
C ARG A 28 7.81 -6.93 -6.88
N ILE A 29 7.09 -6.93 -5.77
CA ILE A 29 6.54 -5.73 -5.15
C ILE A 29 7.00 -5.69 -3.69
N HIS A 30 7.62 -4.58 -3.30
CA HIS A 30 8.06 -4.34 -1.93
C HIS A 30 7.39 -3.09 -1.35
N VAL A 31 6.72 -3.24 -0.19
CA VAL A 31 6.02 -2.16 0.51
C VAL A 31 6.82 -1.73 1.73
N TYR A 32 7.12 -0.43 1.86
CA TYR A 32 8.03 0.05 2.91
C TYR A 32 7.84 1.52 3.29
N GLY A 33 8.50 1.95 4.36
CA GLY A 33 8.57 3.34 4.80
C GLY A 33 7.28 3.91 5.39
N TYR A 34 7.07 5.22 5.25
CA TYR A 34 5.94 5.90 5.90
C TYR A 34 5.51 7.18 5.17
N SER A 35 4.30 7.65 5.47
CA SER A 35 3.83 8.98 5.05
C SER A 35 4.21 10.03 6.09
N VAL A 36 4.81 11.15 5.66
CA VAL A 36 5.13 12.26 6.56
C VAL A 36 3.86 12.89 7.17
N GLY A 37 2.77 12.97 6.41
CA GLY A 37 1.52 13.58 6.87
C GLY A 37 0.57 12.64 7.61
N PHE A 38 0.66 11.33 7.35
CA PHE A 38 -0.30 10.34 7.87
C PHE A 38 0.35 9.24 8.71
N GLY A 39 1.68 9.24 8.87
CA GLY A 39 2.41 8.18 9.55
C GLY A 39 2.54 6.90 8.71
N ARG A 40 3.01 5.84 9.37
CA ARG A 40 3.22 4.52 8.77
C ARG A 40 1.90 3.75 8.72
N ALA A 41 1.57 3.18 7.56
CA ALA A 41 0.45 2.26 7.43
C ALA A 41 0.80 0.86 7.95
N ASP A 42 -0.23 0.04 8.20
CA ASP A 42 -0.03 -1.41 8.30
C ASP A 42 0.26 -1.99 6.91
N HIS A 43 1.54 -2.23 6.63
CA HIS A 43 1.98 -2.77 5.35
C HIS A 43 1.51 -4.21 5.13
N SER A 44 1.21 -4.97 6.19
CA SER A 44 0.71 -6.34 6.05
C SER A 44 -0.62 -6.36 5.29
N VAL A 45 -1.54 -5.46 5.65
CA VAL A 45 -2.85 -5.28 4.98
C VAL A 45 -2.66 -4.90 3.51
N THR A 46 -1.67 -4.06 3.21
CA THR A 46 -1.36 -3.68 1.82
C THR A 46 -0.85 -4.89 1.04
N THR A 47 0.07 -5.67 1.62
CA THR A 47 0.60 -6.87 0.95
C THR A 47 -0.44 -7.97 0.75
N GLU A 48 -1.40 -8.14 1.65
CA GLU A 48 -2.50 -9.09 1.47
C GLU A 48 -3.33 -8.75 0.21
N LYS A 49 -3.73 -7.48 0.06
CA LYS A 49 -4.47 -7.00 -1.11
C LYS A 49 -3.66 -7.14 -2.40
N LEU A 50 -2.37 -6.86 -2.34
CA LEU A 50 -1.46 -7.00 -3.49
C LEU A 50 -1.28 -8.46 -3.89
N ARG A 51 -1.11 -9.38 -2.94
CA ARG A 51 -1.01 -10.83 -3.21
C ARG A 51 -2.29 -11.37 -3.86
N ALA A 52 -3.46 -10.90 -3.43
CA ALA A 52 -4.73 -11.27 -4.05
C ALA A 52 -4.84 -10.76 -5.50
N LYS A 53 -4.28 -9.59 -5.81
CA LYS A 53 -4.33 -8.97 -7.14
C LYS A 53 -3.25 -9.48 -8.10
N TYR A 54 -2.07 -9.77 -7.57
CA TYR A 54 -0.87 -10.22 -8.28
C TYR A 54 -0.38 -11.54 -7.68
N PRO A 55 -1.13 -12.64 -7.87
CA PRO A 55 -0.83 -13.92 -7.23
C PRO A 55 0.50 -14.54 -7.71
N ASP A 56 1.00 -14.11 -8.88
CA ASP A 56 2.26 -14.54 -9.48
C ASP A 56 3.45 -13.64 -9.10
N TYR A 57 3.25 -12.64 -8.25
CA TYR A 57 4.29 -11.74 -7.78
C TYR A 57 4.81 -12.15 -6.40
N GLU A 58 6.11 -11.96 -6.20
CA GLU A 58 6.70 -11.93 -4.86
C GLU A 58 6.34 -10.60 -4.19
N VAL A 59 5.50 -10.65 -3.16
CA VAL A 59 5.07 -9.46 -2.41
C VAL A 59 5.61 -9.50 -0.98
N THR A 60 6.44 -8.53 -0.64
CA THR A 60 7.09 -8.39 0.67
C THR A 60 6.84 -7.01 1.28
N TRP A 61 7.07 -6.88 2.59
CA TRP A 61 7.05 -5.58 3.27
C TRP A 61 8.12 -5.46 4.34
N ALA A 62 8.50 -4.22 4.65
CA ALA A 62 9.35 -3.86 5.77
C ALA A 62 8.85 -2.57 6.43
N ASP A 63 9.12 -2.41 7.73
CA ASP A 63 8.74 -1.20 8.48
C ASP A 63 9.81 -0.11 8.45
N GLU A 64 10.93 -0.41 7.80
CA GLU A 64 12.11 0.43 7.73
C GLU A 64 12.25 1.06 6.34
N GLY A 65 13.07 2.11 6.25
CA GLY A 65 13.43 2.79 5.00
C GLY A 65 12.57 4.02 4.67
N TYR A 66 13.16 4.97 3.94
CA TYR A 66 12.46 6.08 3.26
C TYR A 66 13.02 6.17 1.84
#